data_AF-A0A0C2HR38-F1
#
_entry.id   AF-A0A0C2HR38-F1
#
_cell.length_a   1.000
_cell.length_b   1.000
_cell.length_c   1.000
_cell.angle_alpha   90.00
_cell.angle_beta   90.00
_cell.angle_gamma   90.00
#
_symmetry.space_group_name_H-M   'P 1'
#
loop_
_entity.id
_entity.type
_entity.pdbx_description
1 polymer ?
#
loop_
_entity_poly.entity_id
_entity_poly.type
_entity_poly.pdbx_seq_one_letter_code
_entity_poly.pdbx_strand_id
1 'polypeptide(L)'
;MKFGTFMIAVLVVFFLALGCQRQEAPTARVVASEAYRAHFGEPPTVAEGVCYALVGFYPLAEDPTKLRPVPHFTFATQGRPQMVLGQVMHGPEAFGMETSLLNPFPEEAVLREVAVSDGLAIAHFSAELMQMRSDLQQAMLASIGQTLLQFEEIERVRVMVAGQVPALLPEGDISLAGTEVVDPGPPIVLQALLHEDSDAIPGEMLVFFDRPVEVKAFQMEYPRGEPVRGDYFTSVFDMAVVVHPVEPGHIRAGDEVYLSWQIVDGKGREAQGEGFWPLALLSHD
;
A
#
# COMPACT_ATOMS: atom_id res chain seq x y z
N MET A 1 40.51 -68.49 -36.87
CA MET A 1 39.81 -67.51 -37.72
C MET A 1 38.30 -67.63 -37.48
N LYS A 2 37.63 -66.49 -37.28
CA LYS A 2 36.17 -66.26 -37.08
C LYS A 2 35.67 -66.56 -35.65
N PHE A 3 35.63 -65.58 -34.74
CA PHE A 3 34.58 -64.55 -34.51
C PHE A 3 33.16 -65.14 -34.39
N GLY A 4 32.63 -65.13 -33.16
CA GLY A 4 31.25 -65.42 -32.81
C GLY A 4 30.83 -64.55 -31.63
N THR A 5 30.14 -63.46 -31.94
CA THR A 5 29.74 -62.35 -31.09
C THR A 5 28.71 -62.78 -30.04
N PHE A 6 28.98 -62.50 -28.76
CA PHE A 6 28.06 -62.73 -27.64
C PHE A 6 27.07 -61.56 -27.58
N MET A 7 25.79 -61.82 -27.83
CA MET A 7 24.71 -60.85 -27.71
C MET A 7 24.20 -60.85 -26.26
N ILE A 8 24.69 -59.92 -25.43
CA ILE A 8 24.20 -59.69 -24.07
C ILE A 8 23.01 -58.72 -24.18
N ALA A 9 21.81 -59.23 -23.90
CA ALA A 9 20.62 -58.41 -23.71
C ALA A 9 20.74 -57.65 -22.38
N VAL A 10 20.98 -56.34 -22.44
CA VAL A 10 20.95 -55.44 -21.28
C VAL A 10 19.49 -55.08 -21.01
N LEU A 11 18.95 -55.63 -19.92
CA LEU A 11 17.64 -55.30 -19.39
C LEU A 11 17.75 -53.94 -18.66
N VAL A 12 17.44 -52.85 -19.37
CA VAL A 12 17.37 -51.50 -18.80
C VAL A 12 16.11 -51.41 -17.94
N VAL A 13 16.29 -51.50 -16.62
CA VAL A 13 15.24 -51.21 -15.63
C VAL A 13 15.03 -49.70 -15.59
N PHE A 14 13.91 -49.26 -16.17
CA PHE A 14 13.41 -47.89 -16.15
C PHE A 14 12.95 -47.54 -14.71
N PHE A 15 13.81 -46.88 -13.93
CA PHE A 15 13.42 -46.18 -12.70
C PHE A 15 12.94 -44.76 -13.09
N LEU A 16 11.68 -44.62 -13.51
CA LEU A 16 11.01 -43.32 -13.57
C LEU A 16 10.44 -42.98 -12.20
N ALA A 17 11.30 -42.51 -11.30
CA ALA A 17 10.86 -41.69 -10.18
C ALA A 17 10.79 -40.23 -10.66
N LEU A 18 9.83 -39.91 -11.52
CA LEU A 18 9.38 -38.55 -11.71
C LEU A 18 8.53 -38.17 -10.49
N GLY A 19 9.23 -37.87 -9.40
CA GLY A 19 8.63 -37.16 -8.28
C GLY A 19 8.29 -35.75 -8.74
N CYS A 20 7.11 -35.58 -9.34
CA CYS A 20 6.46 -34.28 -9.36
C CYS A 20 6.22 -33.89 -7.91
N GLN A 21 7.15 -33.12 -7.32
CA GLN A 21 6.80 -32.25 -6.20
C GLN A 21 5.74 -31.31 -6.73
N ARG A 22 4.48 -31.70 -6.54
CA ARG A 22 3.35 -30.80 -6.67
C ARG A 22 3.48 -29.85 -5.49
N GLN A 23 4.25 -28.79 -5.68
CA GLN A 23 4.26 -27.65 -4.79
C GLN A 23 2.81 -27.18 -4.74
N GLU A 24 2.14 -27.41 -3.61
CA GLU A 24 0.81 -26.89 -3.37
C GLU A 24 0.88 -25.39 -3.67
N ALA A 25 0.08 -24.94 -4.63
CA ALA A 25 -0.02 -23.52 -4.92
C ALA A 25 -0.36 -22.82 -3.59
N PRO A 26 0.34 -21.74 -3.21
CA PRO A 26 0.05 -21.04 -1.97
C PRO A 26 -1.44 -20.68 -1.98
N THR A 27 -2.17 -21.18 -0.98
CA THR A 27 -3.58 -20.80 -0.78
C THR A 27 -3.63 -19.28 -0.65
N ALA A 28 -4.41 -18.65 -1.51
CA ALA A 28 -4.53 -17.19 -1.56
C ALA A 28 -4.86 -16.65 -0.17
N ARG A 29 -4.03 -15.73 0.34
CA ARG A 29 -4.21 -15.19 1.69
C ARG A 29 -3.56 -13.83 1.86
N VAL A 30 -4.08 -13.07 2.81
CA VAL A 30 -3.47 -11.82 3.28
C VAL A 30 -2.88 -12.02 4.66
N VAL A 31 -1.60 -11.68 4.82
CA VAL A 31 -0.87 -11.70 6.09
C VAL A 31 -0.76 -10.25 6.58
N ALA A 32 -1.62 -9.87 7.53
CA ALA A 32 -1.60 -8.55 8.13
C ALA A 32 -0.65 -8.46 9.33
N SER A 33 0.10 -7.35 9.43
CA SER A 33 0.87 -6.99 10.63
C SER A 33 -0.05 -6.71 11.82
N GLU A 34 0.49 -6.75 13.04
CA GLU A 34 -0.26 -6.37 14.24
C GLU A 34 -0.76 -4.92 14.14
N ALA A 35 0.09 -4.02 13.68
CA ALA A 35 -0.27 -2.62 13.44
C ALA A 35 -1.46 -2.48 12.49
N TYR A 36 -1.49 -3.25 11.39
CA TYR A 36 -2.61 -3.21 10.45
C TYR A 36 -3.92 -3.61 11.16
N ARG A 37 -3.92 -4.74 11.87
CA ARG A 37 -5.12 -5.23 12.56
C ARG A 37 -5.60 -4.25 13.63
N ALA A 38 -4.67 -3.64 14.36
CA ALA A 38 -4.98 -2.67 15.39
C ALA A 38 -5.76 -1.46 14.83
N HIS A 39 -5.39 -0.99 13.64
CA HIS A 39 -5.94 0.24 13.04
C HIS A 39 -7.07 0.01 12.04
N PHE A 40 -7.11 -1.14 11.35
CA PHE A 40 -8.01 -1.40 10.22
C PHE A 40 -8.87 -2.67 10.36
N GLY A 41 -8.57 -3.55 11.34
CA GLY A 41 -9.31 -4.79 11.54
C GLY A 41 -8.81 -5.92 10.64
N GLU A 42 -9.71 -6.83 10.25
CA GLU A 42 -9.34 -7.94 9.37
C GLU A 42 -9.05 -7.45 7.95
N PRO A 43 -7.96 -7.92 7.31
CA PRO A 43 -7.64 -7.53 5.95
C PRO A 43 -8.64 -8.11 4.93
N PRO A 44 -8.76 -7.51 3.74
CA PRO A 44 -9.53 -8.07 2.63
C PRO A 44 -8.96 -9.42 2.17
N THR A 45 -9.68 -10.13 1.32
CA THR A 45 -9.21 -11.38 0.70
C THR A 45 -8.60 -11.12 -0.67
N VAL A 46 -7.59 -11.91 -1.05
CA VAL A 46 -7.01 -11.87 -2.40
C VAL A 46 -7.36 -13.14 -3.18
N ALA A 47 -7.46 -13.04 -4.50
CA ALA A 47 -7.77 -14.17 -5.37
C ALA A 47 -6.60 -15.15 -5.51
N GLU A 48 -5.36 -14.65 -5.53
CA GLU A 48 -4.15 -15.44 -5.75
C GLU A 48 -2.97 -14.90 -4.94
N GLY A 49 -2.04 -15.80 -4.60
CA GLY A 49 -0.77 -15.45 -3.96
C GLY A 49 -0.85 -15.09 -2.48
N VAL A 50 0.28 -14.64 -1.93
CA VAL A 50 0.38 -14.16 -0.55
C VAL A 50 0.57 -12.65 -0.60
N CYS A 51 -0.43 -11.91 -0.14
CA CYS A 51 -0.34 -10.47 0.05
C CYS A 51 0.00 -10.17 1.52
N TYR A 52 0.70 -9.07 1.76
CA TYR A 52 0.99 -8.54 3.08
C TYR A 52 0.28 -7.21 3.26
N ALA A 53 -0.46 -7.08 4.36
CA ALA A 53 -1.11 -5.84 4.76
C ALA A 53 -0.30 -5.19 5.89
N LEU A 54 0.24 -4.01 5.60
CA LEU A 54 1.20 -3.26 6.41
C LEU A 54 0.64 -1.84 6.65
N VAL A 55 1.35 -1.02 7.42
CA VAL A 55 0.94 0.35 7.74
C VAL A 55 2.08 1.34 7.48
N GLY A 56 1.80 2.38 6.71
CA GLY A 56 2.61 3.60 6.69
C GLY A 56 2.08 4.59 7.71
N PHE A 57 2.96 5.26 8.46
CA PHE A 57 2.55 6.27 9.45
C PHE A 57 2.95 7.66 9.00
N TYR A 58 1.96 8.53 8.80
CA TYR A 58 2.14 9.86 8.25
C TYR A 58 1.81 10.91 9.31
N PRO A 59 2.66 11.94 9.54
CA PRO A 59 2.30 13.05 10.39
C PRO A 59 1.06 13.79 9.89
N LEU A 60 0.24 14.31 10.81
CA LEU A 60 -0.87 15.18 10.44
C LEU A 60 -0.36 16.57 10.05
N ALA A 61 -0.98 17.19 9.05
CA ALA A 61 -0.65 18.56 8.65
C ALA A 61 -1.01 19.59 9.73
N GLU A 62 -2.12 19.38 10.45
CA GLU A 62 -2.59 20.26 11.54
C GLU A 62 -1.81 20.10 12.85
N ASP A 63 -1.26 18.90 13.10
CA ASP A 63 -0.49 18.57 14.30
C ASP A 63 0.59 17.53 13.96
N PRO A 64 1.81 17.96 13.58
CA PRO A 64 2.89 17.06 13.20
C PRO A 64 3.40 16.14 14.33
N THR A 65 2.95 16.34 15.57
CA THR A 65 3.29 15.44 16.69
C THR A 65 2.45 14.16 16.69
N LYS A 66 1.37 14.15 15.89
CA LYS A 66 0.45 13.04 15.75
C LYS A 66 0.63 12.35 14.41
N LEU A 67 0.53 11.04 14.41
CA LEU A 67 0.63 10.21 13.21
C LEU A 67 -0.72 9.59 12.88
N ARG A 68 -1.07 9.56 11.60
CA ARG A 68 -2.19 8.81 11.06
C ARG A 68 -1.69 7.53 10.39
N PRO A 69 -2.26 6.36 10.72
CA PRO A 69 -1.96 5.12 10.02
C PRO A 69 -2.64 5.11 8.64
N VAL A 70 -1.95 4.58 7.64
CA VAL A 70 -2.45 4.39 6.26
C VAL A 70 -2.12 2.96 5.84
N PRO A 71 -3.09 2.18 5.31
CA PRO A 71 -2.85 0.80 4.94
C PRO A 71 -1.97 0.71 3.70
N HIS A 72 -1.07 -0.27 3.70
CA HIS A 72 -0.21 -0.58 2.55
C HIS A 72 -0.28 -2.07 2.20
N PHE A 73 -0.46 -2.39 0.92
CA PHE A 73 -0.56 -3.76 0.44
C PHE A 73 0.57 -4.10 -0.51
N THR A 74 1.20 -5.26 -0.32
CA THR A 74 2.28 -5.73 -1.19
C THR A 74 2.31 -7.23 -1.33
N PHE A 75 2.69 -7.71 -2.52
CA PHE A 75 3.00 -9.12 -2.78
C PHE A 75 4.49 -9.43 -2.62
N ALA A 76 5.32 -8.44 -2.28
CA ALA A 76 6.75 -8.66 -2.09
C ALA A 76 7.01 -9.50 -0.84
N THR A 77 7.76 -10.59 -1.02
CA THR A 77 8.12 -11.50 0.07
C THR A 77 9.37 -11.09 0.84
N GLN A 78 10.16 -10.15 0.30
CA GLN A 78 11.40 -9.64 0.89
C GLN A 78 11.47 -8.11 0.71
N GLY A 79 12.34 -7.46 1.48
CA GLY A 79 12.56 -6.00 1.37
C GLY A 79 11.37 -5.13 1.80
N ARG A 80 10.36 -5.71 2.48
CA ARG A 80 9.15 -5.00 2.91
C ARG A 80 9.42 -3.78 3.79
N PRO A 81 10.36 -3.80 4.77
CA PRO A 81 10.68 -2.61 5.54
C PRO A 81 11.15 -1.43 4.68
N GLN A 82 12.01 -1.70 3.68
CA GLN A 82 12.48 -0.68 2.75
C GLN A 82 11.37 -0.18 1.81
N MET A 83 10.52 -1.09 1.31
CA MET A 83 9.40 -0.73 0.45
C MET A 83 8.42 0.23 1.15
N VAL A 84 7.93 -0.13 2.34
CA VAL A 84 6.91 0.67 3.04
C VAL A 84 7.50 2.00 3.46
N LEU A 85 8.73 2.02 4.00
CA LEU A 85 9.37 3.28 4.35
C LEU A 85 9.61 4.17 3.12
N GLY A 86 10.02 3.57 2.00
CA GLY A 86 10.14 4.29 0.74
C GLY A 86 8.83 4.96 0.33
N GLN A 87 7.69 4.28 0.42
CA GLN A 87 6.39 4.88 0.11
C GLN A 87 5.96 5.97 1.09
N VAL A 88 6.27 5.80 2.37
CA VAL A 88 6.05 6.85 3.37
C VAL A 88 6.82 8.12 3.01
N MET A 89 8.04 8.00 2.48
CA MET A 89 8.83 9.14 2.03
C MET A 89 8.31 9.84 0.78
N HIS A 90 7.71 9.11 -0.16
CA HIS A 90 7.05 9.74 -1.32
C HIS A 90 5.83 10.57 -0.89
N GLY A 91 5.34 10.36 0.32
CA GLY A 91 4.33 11.20 0.94
C GLY A 91 2.90 10.81 0.60
N PRO A 92 1.92 11.54 1.18
CA PRO A 92 0.50 11.24 1.05
C PRO A 92 -0.09 11.61 -0.32
N GLU A 93 0.60 12.46 -1.09
CA GLU A 93 0.22 12.89 -2.44
C GLU A 93 0.16 11.70 -3.40
N ALA A 94 1.06 10.72 -3.24
CA ALA A 94 1.04 9.46 -3.97
C ALA A 94 -0.27 8.66 -3.78
N PHE A 95 -1.10 9.03 -2.80
CA PHE A 95 -2.38 8.40 -2.49
C PHE A 95 -3.57 9.36 -2.66
N GLY A 96 -3.37 10.56 -3.25
CA GLY A 96 -4.43 11.57 -3.38
C GLY A 96 -4.88 12.14 -2.02
N MET A 97 -4.08 12.01 -0.96
CA MET A 97 -4.39 12.45 0.40
C MET A 97 -3.79 13.81 0.75
N GLU A 98 -3.81 14.75 -0.20
CA GLU A 98 -2.98 15.96 -0.18
C GLU A 98 -3.22 16.92 1.00
N THR A 99 -4.37 16.86 1.67
CA THR A 99 -4.79 18.00 2.53
C THR A 99 -4.69 17.78 4.04
N SER A 100 -4.62 16.53 4.52
CA SER A 100 -4.63 16.24 5.97
C SER A 100 -3.32 15.64 6.50
N LEU A 101 -2.45 15.20 5.60
CA LEU A 101 -1.19 14.54 5.93
C LEU A 101 -0.01 15.40 5.50
N LEU A 102 1.08 15.30 6.26
CA LEU A 102 2.31 16.02 6.02
C LEU A 102 3.40 15.03 5.58
N ASN A 103 4.13 15.38 4.53
CA ASN A 103 5.40 14.75 4.22
C ASN A 103 6.53 15.47 5.00
N PRO A 104 7.15 14.84 6.03
CA PRO A 104 8.20 15.49 6.80
C PRO A 104 9.59 15.36 6.17
N PHE A 105 9.72 14.62 5.06
CA PHE A 105 11.00 14.36 4.39
C PHE A 105 11.31 15.47 3.38
N PRO A 106 12.60 15.85 3.20
CA PRO A 106 13.02 16.68 2.06
C PRO A 106 12.71 15.98 0.74
N GLU A 107 12.28 16.75 -0.27
CA GLU A 107 11.90 16.25 -1.61
C GLU A 107 13.02 15.43 -2.28
N GLU A 108 14.27 15.88 -2.13
CA GLU A 108 15.45 15.23 -2.73
C GLU A 108 16.05 14.10 -1.86
N ALA A 109 15.45 13.80 -0.69
CA ALA A 109 15.97 12.77 0.20
C ALA A 109 15.69 11.37 -0.35
N VAL A 110 16.73 10.54 -0.44
CA VAL A 110 16.62 9.18 -0.97
C VAL A 110 16.91 8.15 0.12
N LEU A 111 16.01 7.20 0.30
CA LEU A 111 16.27 5.97 1.05
C LEU A 111 17.12 5.02 0.19
N ARG A 112 18.35 4.78 0.63
CA ARG A 112 19.30 3.89 -0.05
C ARG A 112 19.04 2.44 0.33
N GLU A 113 18.87 2.18 1.62
CA GLU A 113 18.75 0.82 2.16
C GLU A 113 18.04 0.84 3.52
N VAL A 114 17.30 -0.24 3.83
CA VAL A 114 16.96 -0.59 5.21
C VAL A 114 17.61 -1.94 5.53
N ALA A 115 18.71 -1.90 6.29
CA ALA A 115 19.43 -3.09 6.73
C ALA A 115 18.85 -3.58 8.06
N VAL A 116 18.45 -4.86 8.13
CA VAL A 116 17.88 -5.47 9.35
C VAL A 116 18.77 -6.60 9.82
N SER A 117 19.27 -6.51 11.06
CA SER A 117 20.06 -7.56 11.72
C SER A 117 19.85 -7.49 13.22
N ASP A 118 19.70 -8.65 13.87
CA ASP A 118 19.67 -8.79 15.34
C ASP A 118 18.70 -7.81 16.03
N GLY A 119 17.47 -7.70 15.51
CA GLY A 119 16.44 -6.81 16.06
C GLY A 119 16.64 -5.32 15.77
N LEU A 120 17.70 -4.93 15.04
CA LEU A 120 17.99 -3.54 14.69
C LEU A 120 17.77 -3.31 13.20
N ALA A 121 16.92 -2.33 12.87
CA ALA A 121 16.81 -1.78 11.53
C ALA A 121 17.63 -0.48 11.42
N ILE A 122 18.48 -0.39 10.41
CA ILE A 122 19.23 0.81 10.07
C ILE A 122 18.74 1.32 8.71
N ALA A 123 18.08 2.48 8.72
CA ALA A 123 17.65 3.16 7.51
C ALA A 123 18.76 4.11 7.03
N HIS A 124 19.33 3.80 5.86
CA HIS A 124 20.40 4.56 5.24
C HIS A 124 19.83 5.55 4.22
N PHE A 125 20.08 6.83 4.44
CA PHE A 125 19.62 7.93 3.60
C PHE A 125 20.76 8.66 2.90
N SER A 126 20.41 9.36 1.83
CA SER A 126 21.28 10.31 1.14
C SER A 126 21.49 11.59 1.96
N ALA A 127 22.52 12.37 1.59
CA ALA A 127 22.93 13.57 2.33
C ALA A 127 21.85 14.67 2.37
N GLU A 128 20.95 14.67 1.40
CA GLU A 128 19.83 15.60 1.26
C GLU A 128 18.85 15.51 2.44
N LEU A 129 18.82 14.39 3.17
CA LEU A 129 18.05 14.30 4.42
C LEU A 129 18.47 15.39 5.42
N MET A 130 19.72 15.88 5.36
CA MET A 130 20.21 16.97 6.23
C MET A 130 19.54 18.32 5.96
N GLN A 131 18.82 18.46 4.84
CA GLN A 131 18.02 19.63 4.52
C GLN A 131 16.64 19.60 5.19
N MET A 132 16.36 18.55 5.98
CA MET A 132 15.15 18.45 6.80
C MET A 132 14.95 19.69 7.65
N ARG A 133 13.69 20.13 7.72
CA ARG A 133 13.32 21.24 8.58
C ARG A 133 13.38 20.81 10.04
N SER A 134 14.04 21.60 10.88
CA SER A 134 14.23 21.29 12.30
C SER A 134 12.92 21.12 13.07
N ASP A 135 11.85 21.83 12.67
CA ASP A 135 10.53 21.73 13.27
C ASP A 135 9.78 20.44 12.90
N LEU A 136 10.18 19.76 11.81
CA LEU A 136 9.60 18.50 11.35
C LEU A 136 10.45 17.28 11.70
N GLN A 137 11.61 17.48 12.33
CA GLN A 137 12.55 16.42 12.65
C GLN A 137 11.91 15.28 13.47
N GLN A 138 11.18 15.62 14.53
CA GLN A 138 10.56 14.61 15.39
C GLN A 138 9.44 13.88 14.66
N ALA A 139 8.66 14.58 13.83
CA ALA A 139 7.63 13.98 12.99
C ALA A 139 8.22 12.96 12.01
N MET A 140 9.35 13.30 11.37
CA MET A 140 10.08 12.40 10.48
C MET A 140 10.59 11.16 11.22
N LEU A 141 11.26 11.34 12.36
CA LEU A 141 11.76 10.21 13.16
C LEU A 141 10.64 9.32 13.67
N ALA A 142 9.54 9.90 14.14
CA ALA A 142 8.36 9.17 14.60
C ALA A 142 7.72 8.36 13.46
N SER A 143 7.61 8.95 12.26
CA SER A 143 7.13 8.28 11.05
C SER A 143 8.01 7.09 10.65
N ILE A 144 9.34 7.27 10.62
CA ILE A 144 10.30 6.18 10.34
C ILE A 144 10.17 5.08 11.40
N GLY A 145 10.20 5.47 12.69
CA GLY A 145 10.17 4.54 13.81
C GLY A 145 8.91 3.69 13.84
N GLN A 146 7.72 4.31 13.78
CA GLN A 146 6.46 3.55 13.79
C GLN A 146 6.31 2.64 12.57
N THR A 147 6.75 3.12 11.40
CA THR A 147 6.67 2.33 10.16
C THR A 147 7.58 1.10 10.23
N LEU A 148 8.78 1.20 10.80
CA LEU A 148 9.71 0.07 10.86
C LEU A 148 9.47 -0.85 12.07
N LEU A 149 8.98 -0.33 13.21
CA LEU A 149 8.71 -1.15 14.40
C LEU A 149 7.46 -2.03 14.28
N GLN A 150 6.69 -1.91 13.19
CA GLN A 150 5.56 -2.82 12.92
C GLN A 150 5.98 -4.25 12.56
N PHE A 151 7.23 -4.46 12.17
CA PHE A 151 7.75 -5.75 11.77
C PHE A 151 8.28 -6.48 13.00
N GLU A 152 7.81 -7.71 13.23
CA GLU A 152 8.12 -8.50 14.43
C GLU A 152 9.64 -8.71 14.64
N GLU A 153 10.41 -8.74 13.55
CA GLU A 153 11.86 -8.89 13.58
C GLU A 153 12.63 -7.59 13.92
N ILE A 154 11.96 -6.44 14.06
CA ILE A 154 12.57 -5.13 14.33
C ILE A 154 12.14 -4.65 15.72
N GLU A 155 13.10 -4.59 16.64
CA GLU A 155 12.91 -4.08 18.01
C GLU A 155 13.38 -2.63 18.15
N ARG A 156 14.34 -2.22 17.32
CA ARG A 156 15.03 -0.92 17.41
C ARG A 156 15.30 -0.38 16.01
N VAL A 157 15.28 0.95 15.89
CA VAL A 157 15.44 1.62 14.59
C VAL A 157 16.51 2.71 14.72
N ARG A 158 17.37 2.82 13.71
CA ARG A 158 18.39 3.88 13.61
C ARG A 158 18.40 4.50 12.23
N VAL A 159 18.74 5.79 12.16
CA VAL A 159 18.93 6.52 10.91
C VAL A 159 20.42 6.77 10.69
N MET A 160 20.89 6.54 9.47
CA MET A 160 22.21 6.93 9.00
C MET A 160 22.09 7.79 7.76
N VAL A 161 22.90 8.86 7.68
CA VAL A 161 22.95 9.74 6.51
C VAL A 161 24.37 9.73 5.97
N ALA A 162 24.52 9.43 4.68
CA ALA A 162 25.83 9.34 4.02
C ALA A 162 26.85 8.48 4.80
N GLY A 163 26.39 7.40 5.43
CA GLY A 163 27.23 6.47 6.20
C GLY A 163 27.61 6.95 7.61
N GLN A 164 27.03 8.04 8.12
CA GLN A 164 27.31 8.57 9.45
C GLN A 164 26.01 8.75 10.26
N VAL A 165 26.14 8.74 11.59
CA VAL A 165 25.07 9.20 12.48
C VAL A 165 25.06 10.73 12.45
N PRO A 166 23.98 11.38 11.99
CA PRO A 166 23.96 12.83 11.89
C PRO A 166 23.99 13.49 13.27
N ALA A 167 24.82 14.52 13.46
CA ALA A 167 24.84 15.30 14.69
C ALA A 167 23.51 15.99 15.02
N LEU A 168 22.67 16.22 14.00
CA LEU A 168 21.34 16.80 14.17
C LEU A 168 20.30 15.78 14.65
N LEU A 169 20.56 14.48 14.49
CA LEU A 169 19.66 13.42 14.97
C LEU A 169 20.11 12.94 16.36
N PRO A 170 19.19 12.45 17.20
CA PRO A 170 19.57 11.83 18.47
C PRO A 170 20.62 10.74 18.24
N GLU A 171 21.67 10.73 19.05
CA GLU A 171 22.61 9.62 19.04
C GLU A 171 21.89 8.35 19.50
N GLY A 172 21.89 7.32 18.66
CA GLY A 172 21.35 6.01 19.00
C GLY A 172 20.04 5.67 18.28
N ASP A 173 19.17 4.97 18.99
CA ASP A 173 17.95 4.39 18.44
C ASP A 173 16.79 5.40 18.54
N ILE A 174 15.87 5.39 17.57
CA ILE A 174 14.70 6.27 17.55
C ILE A 174 13.85 6.00 18.80
N SER A 175 13.49 7.07 19.52
CA SER A 175 12.51 7.02 20.60
C SER A 175 11.14 7.44 20.07
N LEU A 176 10.11 6.64 20.37
CA LEU A 176 8.72 6.97 20.11
C LEU A 176 8.01 7.61 21.33
N ALA A 177 8.78 8.00 22.34
CA ALA A 177 8.20 8.62 23.54
C ALA A 177 7.50 9.94 23.17
N GLY A 178 6.20 10.01 23.48
CA GLY A 178 5.36 11.17 23.15
C GLY A 178 4.77 11.16 21.74
N THR A 179 5.08 10.14 20.92
CA THR A 179 4.41 9.93 19.63
C THR A 179 3.01 9.39 19.86
N GLU A 180 1.99 10.12 19.41
CA GLU A 180 0.60 9.67 19.42
C GLU A 180 0.22 9.19 18.01
N VAL A 181 -0.33 7.98 17.91
CA VAL A 181 -0.99 7.51 16.69
C VAL A 181 -2.48 7.71 16.87
N VAL A 182 -3.09 8.56 16.03
CA VAL A 182 -4.52 8.85 16.11
C VAL A 182 -5.35 7.72 15.49
N ASP A 183 -6.57 7.55 15.99
CA ASP A 183 -7.55 6.75 15.27
C ASP A 183 -7.88 7.46 13.94
N PRO A 184 -7.80 6.78 12.80
CA PRO A 184 -8.05 7.41 11.50
C PRO A 184 -9.54 7.71 11.25
N GLY A 185 -10.44 7.45 12.22
CA GLY A 185 -11.86 7.80 12.17
C GLY A 185 -12.65 6.96 11.15
N PRO A 186 -13.89 7.36 10.82
CA PRO A 186 -14.66 6.77 9.72
C PRO A 186 -13.88 6.79 8.39
N PRO A 187 -14.07 5.77 7.51
CA PRO A 187 -13.48 5.77 6.18
C PRO A 187 -13.99 6.97 5.36
N ILE A 188 -13.14 7.47 4.46
CA ILE A 188 -13.48 8.62 3.60
C ILE A 188 -13.26 8.27 2.12
N VAL A 189 -14.03 8.92 1.24
CA VAL A 189 -13.72 8.98 -0.19
C VAL A 189 -12.51 9.89 -0.36
N LEU A 190 -11.51 9.41 -1.09
CA LEU A 190 -10.29 10.17 -1.40
C LEU A 190 -10.43 10.91 -2.72
N GLN A 191 -10.79 10.18 -3.77
CA GLN A 191 -10.83 10.72 -5.12
C GLN A 191 -11.71 9.86 -6.02
N ALA A 192 -12.24 10.49 -7.06
CA ALA A 192 -12.85 9.81 -8.19
C ALA A 192 -11.93 10.00 -9.40
N LEU A 193 -11.56 8.90 -10.06
CA LEU A 193 -10.65 8.88 -11.19
C LEU A 193 -11.35 8.33 -12.42
N LEU A 194 -10.96 8.84 -13.58
CA LEU A 194 -11.25 8.25 -14.89
C LEU A 194 -9.97 7.55 -15.41
N HIS A 195 -10.10 6.29 -15.78
CA HIS A 195 -9.01 5.49 -16.34
C HIS A 195 -9.07 5.55 -17.87
N GLU A 196 -8.12 6.26 -18.47
CA GLU A 196 -8.04 6.46 -19.93
C GLU A 196 -6.75 5.88 -20.55
N ASP A 197 -6.32 4.69 -20.11
CA ASP A 197 -5.21 3.98 -20.75
C ASP A 197 -5.67 3.20 -21.99
N SER A 198 -4.71 2.88 -22.87
CA SER A 198 -5.00 2.21 -24.16
C SER A 198 -5.60 0.81 -24.02
N ASP A 199 -5.37 0.16 -22.88
CA ASP A 199 -5.90 -1.14 -22.48
C ASP A 199 -7.01 -1.03 -21.42
N ALA A 200 -7.33 0.18 -20.95
CA ALA A 200 -8.43 0.41 -20.03
C ALA A 200 -9.78 0.15 -20.71
N ILE A 201 -10.76 -0.26 -19.90
CA ILE A 201 -12.14 -0.30 -20.35
C ILE A 201 -12.58 1.15 -20.58
N PRO A 202 -13.10 1.50 -21.78
CA PRO A 202 -13.49 2.87 -22.07
C PRO A 202 -14.45 3.41 -21.01
N GLY A 203 -14.16 4.59 -20.45
CA GLY A 203 -14.97 5.24 -19.44
C GLY A 203 -14.91 4.59 -18.05
N GLU A 204 -13.99 3.65 -17.81
CA GLU A 204 -13.81 3.06 -16.48
C GLU A 204 -13.52 4.16 -15.45
N MET A 205 -14.30 4.16 -14.37
CA MET A 205 -14.13 5.10 -13.27
C MET A 205 -13.81 4.35 -11.98
N LEU A 206 -12.96 4.95 -11.15
CA LEU A 206 -12.57 4.40 -9.86
C LEU A 206 -12.84 5.43 -8.77
N VAL A 207 -13.58 5.04 -7.73
CA VAL A 207 -13.76 5.86 -6.53
C VAL A 207 -12.97 5.24 -5.40
N PHE A 208 -11.88 5.89 -5.01
CA PHE A 208 -10.95 5.41 -3.99
C PHE A 208 -11.38 5.81 -2.59
N PHE A 209 -11.14 4.93 -1.63
CA PHE A 209 -11.25 5.16 -0.20
C PHE A 209 -9.88 5.11 0.45
N ASP A 210 -9.77 5.71 1.63
CA ASP A 210 -8.49 5.77 2.36
C ASP A 210 -8.04 4.45 3.01
N ARG A 211 -8.90 3.43 2.94
CA ARG A 211 -8.68 2.08 3.47
C ARG A 211 -9.67 1.09 2.87
N PRO A 212 -9.48 -0.23 3.09
CA PRO A 212 -10.46 -1.23 2.70
C PRO A 212 -11.82 -1.02 3.37
N VAL A 213 -12.89 -1.13 2.59
CA VAL A 213 -14.27 -0.97 3.06
C VAL A 213 -15.21 -2.00 2.46
N GLU A 214 -16.21 -2.41 3.23
CA GLU A 214 -17.40 -3.04 2.71
C GLU A 214 -18.38 -1.96 2.24
N VAL A 215 -18.80 -2.06 0.99
CA VAL A 215 -19.79 -1.15 0.39
C VAL A 215 -21.19 -1.65 0.66
N LYS A 216 -21.97 -0.91 1.47
CA LYS A 216 -23.38 -1.23 1.78
C LYS A 216 -24.33 -0.67 0.73
N ALA A 217 -24.05 0.54 0.25
CA ALA A 217 -24.76 1.18 -0.85
C ALA A 217 -23.79 2.09 -1.61
N PHE A 218 -23.93 2.15 -2.94
CA PHE A 218 -23.16 3.04 -3.79
C PHE A 218 -23.96 3.37 -5.05
N GLN A 219 -23.97 4.65 -5.42
CA GLN A 219 -24.57 5.13 -6.65
C GLN A 219 -23.72 6.26 -7.23
N MET A 220 -23.61 6.27 -8.56
CA MET A 220 -22.96 7.33 -9.32
C MET A 220 -23.93 7.89 -10.35
N GLU A 221 -23.96 9.21 -10.51
CA GLU A 221 -24.78 9.91 -11.50
C GLU A 221 -23.93 10.91 -12.28
N TYR A 222 -24.25 11.09 -13.57
CA TYR A 222 -23.73 12.19 -14.37
C TYR A 222 -24.25 13.54 -13.84
N PRO A 223 -23.62 14.68 -14.18
CA PRO A 223 -24.03 16.02 -13.70
C PRO A 223 -25.50 16.40 -13.88
N ARG A 224 -26.19 15.74 -14.82
CA ARG A 224 -27.61 15.98 -15.12
C ARG A 224 -28.58 15.14 -14.27
N GLY A 225 -28.07 14.37 -13.31
CA GLY A 225 -28.84 13.45 -12.46
C GLY A 225 -29.20 12.14 -13.14
N GLU A 226 -28.56 11.83 -14.27
CA GLU A 226 -28.75 10.55 -14.95
C GLU A 226 -27.84 9.49 -14.29
N PRO A 227 -28.38 8.35 -13.84
CA PRO A 227 -27.56 7.33 -13.20
C PRO A 227 -26.56 6.74 -14.19
N VAL A 228 -25.31 6.57 -13.74
CA VAL A 228 -24.29 5.84 -14.49
C VAL A 228 -24.64 4.36 -14.48
N ARG A 229 -25.17 3.87 -15.58
CA ARG A 229 -25.51 2.45 -15.75
C ARG A 229 -24.27 1.66 -16.10
N GLY A 230 -24.11 0.49 -15.49
CA GLY A 230 -22.90 -0.31 -15.66
C GLY A 230 -22.77 -1.38 -14.60
N ASP A 231 -21.63 -2.05 -14.64
CA ASP A 231 -21.20 -2.96 -13.59
C ASP A 231 -20.43 -2.18 -12.52
N TYR A 232 -20.68 -2.54 -11.26
CA TYR A 232 -20.03 -1.97 -10.08
C TYR A 232 -19.43 -3.12 -9.28
N PHE A 233 -18.16 -3.01 -8.94
CA PHE A 233 -17.47 -4.00 -8.12
C PHE A 233 -16.38 -3.34 -7.26
N THR A 234 -15.93 -4.03 -6.22
CA THR A 234 -14.82 -3.55 -5.40
C THR A 234 -13.48 -4.00 -5.97
N SER A 235 -12.45 -3.17 -5.81
CA SER A 235 -11.09 -3.52 -6.19
C SER A 235 -10.54 -4.67 -5.34
N VAL A 236 -9.41 -5.26 -5.76
CA VAL A 236 -8.79 -6.42 -5.09
C VAL A 236 -8.50 -6.21 -3.59
N PHE A 237 -8.31 -4.96 -3.17
CA PHE A 237 -8.06 -4.61 -1.78
C PHE A 237 -9.27 -3.93 -1.10
N ASP A 238 -10.44 -3.95 -1.73
CA ASP A 238 -11.66 -3.28 -1.26
C ASP A 238 -11.46 -1.77 -0.99
N MET A 239 -10.46 -1.15 -1.63
CA MET A 239 -10.11 0.26 -1.47
C MET A 239 -10.70 1.16 -2.56
N ALA A 240 -11.42 0.58 -3.52
CA ALA A 240 -12.11 1.36 -4.53
C ALA A 240 -13.39 0.67 -5.00
N VAL A 241 -14.38 1.47 -5.40
CA VAL A 241 -15.44 1.02 -6.30
C VAL A 241 -14.99 1.27 -7.74
N VAL A 242 -14.99 0.22 -8.55
CA VAL A 242 -14.73 0.29 -9.99
C VAL A 242 -16.07 0.26 -10.72
N VAL A 243 -16.24 1.19 -11.67
CA VAL A 243 -17.46 1.37 -12.45
C VAL A 243 -17.13 1.17 -13.93
N HIS A 244 -17.80 0.20 -14.55
CA HIS A 244 -17.73 -0.04 -16.00
C HIS A 244 -19.02 0.46 -16.65
N PRO A 245 -19.04 1.69 -17.21
CA PRO A 245 -20.26 2.25 -17.76
C PRO A 245 -20.65 1.57 -19.08
N VAL A 246 -21.96 1.41 -19.30
CA VAL A 246 -22.49 0.93 -20.59
C VAL A 246 -22.30 1.99 -21.70
N GLU A 247 -22.32 3.27 -21.33
CA GLU A 247 -22.25 4.42 -22.25
C GLU A 247 -21.04 5.32 -21.92
N PRO A 248 -19.81 4.92 -22.27
CA PRO A 248 -18.59 5.62 -21.83
C PRO A 248 -18.38 6.98 -22.50
N GLY A 249 -19.01 7.25 -23.65
CA GLY A 249 -18.81 8.48 -24.43
C GLY A 249 -19.35 9.76 -23.78
N HIS A 250 -19.94 9.67 -22.58
CA HIS A 250 -20.56 10.79 -21.87
C HIS A 250 -19.67 11.47 -20.83
N ILE A 251 -18.43 10.98 -20.64
CA ILE A 251 -17.57 11.50 -19.57
C ILE A 251 -16.12 11.67 -20.01
N ARG A 252 -15.44 12.65 -19.42
CA ARG A 252 -14.04 13.02 -19.65
C ARG A 252 -13.37 13.40 -18.35
N ALA A 253 -12.05 13.32 -18.31
CA ALA A 253 -11.28 13.88 -17.21
C ALA A 253 -11.62 15.38 -17.02
N GLY A 254 -11.83 15.78 -15.77
CA GLY A 254 -12.29 17.11 -15.37
C GLY A 254 -13.81 17.26 -15.27
N ASP A 255 -14.61 16.33 -15.79
CA ASP A 255 -16.06 16.32 -15.54
C ASP A 255 -16.34 15.98 -14.06
N GLU A 256 -17.49 16.42 -13.55
CA GLU A 256 -17.95 16.05 -12.22
C GLU A 256 -18.91 14.85 -12.29
N VAL A 257 -18.92 14.03 -11.24
CA VAL A 257 -19.94 13.00 -11.00
C VAL A 257 -20.56 13.22 -9.65
N TYR A 258 -21.86 12.93 -9.54
CA TYR A 258 -22.51 12.90 -8.24
C TYR A 258 -22.36 11.49 -7.65
N LEU A 259 -21.81 11.40 -6.44
CA LEU A 259 -21.66 10.15 -5.71
C LEU A 259 -22.64 10.12 -4.54
N SER A 260 -23.19 8.95 -4.24
CA SER A 260 -23.86 8.64 -2.98
C SER A 260 -23.34 7.31 -2.47
N TRP A 261 -22.93 7.24 -1.20
CA TRP A 261 -22.29 6.05 -0.65
C TRP A 261 -22.68 5.80 0.81
N GLN A 262 -22.66 4.52 1.18
CA GLN A 262 -22.68 4.02 2.55
C GLN A 262 -21.67 2.88 2.63
N ILE A 263 -20.66 3.05 3.49
CA ILE A 263 -19.50 2.15 3.60
C ILE A 263 -19.18 1.88 5.07
N VAL A 264 -18.57 0.72 5.34
CA VAL A 264 -18.08 0.35 6.66
C VAL A 264 -16.69 -0.27 6.54
N ASP A 265 -15.77 0.07 7.43
CA ASP A 265 -14.43 -0.53 7.40
C ASP A 265 -14.31 -1.79 8.27
N GLY A 266 -13.15 -2.45 8.23
CA GLY A 266 -12.88 -3.68 8.98
C GLY A 266 -12.94 -3.55 10.51
N LYS A 267 -13.06 -2.33 11.06
CA LYS A 267 -13.30 -2.07 12.49
C LYS A 267 -14.77 -1.75 12.80
N GLY A 268 -15.64 -1.76 11.81
CA GLY A 268 -17.05 -1.39 11.96
C GLY A 268 -17.29 0.11 12.01
N ARG A 269 -16.32 0.95 11.58
CA ARG A 269 -16.54 2.39 11.49
C ARG A 269 -17.32 2.69 10.21
N GLU A 270 -18.47 3.34 10.36
CA GLU A 270 -19.39 3.63 9.28
C GLU A 270 -19.21 5.06 8.76
N ALA A 271 -19.32 5.22 7.45
CA ALA A 271 -19.43 6.51 6.79
C ALA A 271 -20.51 6.48 5.72
N GLN A 272 -21.23 7.59 5.60
CA GLN A 272 -22.17 7.81 4.51
C GLN A 272 -22.05 9.25 4.03
N GLY A 273 -22.32 9.48 2.75
CA GLY A 273 -22.25 10.81 2.19
C GLY A 273 -22.79 10.86 0.78
N GLU A 274 -22.94 12.08 0.30
CA GLU A 274 -23.30 12.36 -1.07
C GLU A 274 -22.69 13.70 -1.51
N GLY A 275 -22.41 13.87 -2.80
CA GLY A 275 -21.87 15.11 -3.33
C GLY A 275 -21.25 14.97 -4.71
N PHE A 276 -20.87 16.11 -5.29
CA PHE A 276 -20.14 16.17 -6.56
C PHE A 276 -18.65 15.94 -6.33
N TRP A 277 -18.06 15.13 -7.20
CA TRP A 277 -16.64 14.81 -7.20
C TRP A 277 -16.07 15.02 -8.60
N PRO A 278 -14.98 15.78 -8.75
CA PRO A 278 -14.29 15.89 -10.04
C PRO A 278 -13.61 14.56 -10.37
N LEU A 279 -13.69 14.15 -11.63
CA LEU A 279 -12.93 13.03 -12.15
C LEU A 279 -11.53 13.49 -12.56
N ALA A 280 -10.54 13.14 -11.75
CA ALA A 280 -9.15 13.31 -12.16
C ALA A 280 -8.74 12.18 -13.13
N LEU A 281 -7.74 12.44 -13.97
CA LEU A 281 -7.17 11.40 -14.82
C LEU A 281 -6.32 10.47 -13.97
N LEU A 282 -6.52 9.15 -14.09
CA LEU A 282 -5.56 8.19 -13.57
C LEU A 282 -4.31 8.25 -14.46
N SER A 283 -3.23 8.88 -14.01
CA SER A 283 -1.93 8.83 -14.68
C SER A 283 -1.10 7.68 -14.11
N HIS A 284 -0.40 6.97 -15.00
CA HIS A 284 0.70 6.09 -14.64
C HIS A 284 1.99 6.83 -14.97
N ASP A 285 2.60 7.45 -13.96
CA ASP A 285 3.98 7.96 -14.06
C ASP A 285 5.00 6.82 -13.92
#